data_AF-A0A540MW69-F1
#
_entry.id   AF-A0A540MW69-F1
#
_cell.length_a   1.000
_cell.length_b   1.000
_cell.length_c   1.000
_cell.angle_alpha   90.00
_cell.angle_beta   90.00
_cell.angle_gamma   90.00
#
_symmetry.space_group_name_H-M   'P 1'
#
loop_
_entity.id
_entity.type
_entity.pdbx_description
1 polymer ?
#
loop_
_entity_poly.entity_id
_entity_poly.type
_entity_poly.pdbx_seq_one_letter_code
_entity_poly.pdbx_strand_id
1 'polypeptide(L)'
;MEEPNLQCVEHMVDFKMNKDGNGNKTDVDQFNINARDYFIPTQDNWLLLTADYSQIELRLMAHFSKDSALIELLSNPHGDVFTMIAARWTGISEESVSSHVRDQTKRLVYGILYGMGANSLAEQLDCSPEEASEKIKNFRSSFPGVASWLNEAVAYCRTKGYIETLKGRKRFLSKIKLGNSEEKSKAQRQAVNSICQGSAADIIKIAMINIYSVIVEGVERPDSSSHPATKLHILKGRCRTLLQVHDELVLEVDPVVIKEAALLLQTSMENAVSLRDNSVLEQKMEDGKGSWLKFEKLEGNVLWVPFQCVCTWQTATAFSFMLSSLYKDTI
;
A
#
# COMPACT_ATOMS: atom_id res chain seq x y z
N MET A 1 13.51 -5.47 -13.80
CA MET A 1 12.90 -4.13 -13.82
C MET A 1 13.45 -3.45 -15.06
N GLU A 2 12.58 -2.82 -15.85
CA GLU A 2 13.00 -2.05 -17.01
C GLU A 2 13.39 -0.64 -16.57
N GLU A 3 14.31 -0.02 -17.30
CA GLU A 3 14.80 1.33 -17.04
C GLU A 3 14.09 2.36 -17.94
N PRO A 4 13.58 3.49 -17.40
CA PRO A 4 13.63 3.89 -15.99
C PRO A 4 12.55 3.20 -15.14
N ASN A 5 12.89 2.82 -13.91
CA ASN A 5 11.92 2.28 -12.97
C ASN A 5 11.10 3.40 -12.29
N LEU A 6 9.95 3.72 -12.88
CA LEU A 6 9.03 4.73 -12.36
C LEU A 6 8.36 4.37 -11.03
N GLN A 7 8.41 3.10 -10.61
CA GLN A 7 7.92 2.70 -9.29
C GLN A 7 8.85 3.16 -8.17
N CYS A 8 10.10 3.49 -8.51
CA CYS A 8 11.12 3.89 -7.57
C CYS A 8 11.49 5.39 -7.66
N VAL A 9 10.58 6.26 -8.09
CA VAL A 9 10.84 7.71 -8.07
C VAL A 9 10.63 8.24 -6.65
N GLU A 10 11.72 8.74 -6.06
CA GLU A 10 11.69 9.41 -4.75
C GLU A 10 10.75 10.61 -4.77
N HIS A 11 10.13 10.91 -3.63
CA HIS A 11 9.30 12.10 -3.48
C HIS A 11 10.21 13.31 -3.29
N MET A 12 10.62 13.61 -2.05
CA MET A 12 11.54 14.71 -1.76
C MET A 12 12.99 14.24 -1.77
N VAL A 13 13.81 14.89 -2.60
CA VAL A 13 15.25 14.67 -2.67
C VAL A 13 15.94 15.91 -2.11
N ASP A 14 16.64 15.74 -0.99
CA ASP A 14 17.49 16.77 -0.41
C ASP A 14 18.91 16.65 -0.98
N PHE A 15 19.43 17.73 -1.53
CA PHE A 15 20.84 17.77 -1.95
C PHE A 15 21.49 19.10 -1.61
N LYS A 16 22.80 18.99 -1.40
CA LYS A 16 23.67 20.09 -1.02
C LYS A 16 24.59 20.38 -2.19
N MET A 17 24.53 21.60 -2.72
CA MET A 17 25.47 22.05 -3.74
C MET A 17 26.41 23.08 -3.15
N ASN A 18 27.71 22.86 -3.34
CA ASN A 18 28.71 23.89 -3.05
C ASN A 18 28.71 24.88 -4.20
N LYS A 19 28.56 26.17 -3.88
CA LYS A 19 28.91 27.24 -4.82
C LYS A 19 30.44 27.28 -4.93
N ASP A 20 30.93 26.97 -6.11
CA ASP A 20 32.30 27.13 -6.61
C ASP A 20 33.36 26.07 -6.23
N GLY A 21 34.08 25.62 -7.26
CA GLY A 21 35.27 24.77 -7.20
C GLY A 21 36.50 25.45 -6.59
N ASN A 22 36.30 26.39 -5.66
CA ASN A 22 37.37 27.16 -5.03
C ASN A 22 37.26 27.11 -3.50
N GLY A 23 37.44 25.90 -2.94
CA GLY A 23 38.04 25.62 -1.62
C GLY A 23 37.43 26.21 -0.33
N ASN A 24 36.51 27.17 -0.37
CA ASN A 24 35.94 27.80 0.82
C ASN A 24 34.61 27.13 1.19
N LYS A 25 34.67 26.28 2.24
CA LYS A 25 33.61 25.41 2.77
C LYS A 25 32.40 26.11 3.43
N THR A 26 32.16 27.41 3.21
CA THR A 26 31.27 28.18 4.09
C THR A 26 29.90 28.54 3.52
N ASP A 27 29.60 28.22 2.25
CA ASP A 27 28.27 28.50 1.68
C ASP A 27 27.76 27.28 0.90
N VAL A 28 26.96 26.46 1.59
CA VAL A 28 26.34 25.25 1.02
C VAL A 28 24.85 25.55 0.86
N ASP A 29 24.41 25.71 -0.38
CA ASP A 29 22.98 25.83 -0.66
C ASP A 29 22.34 24.45 -0.45
N GLN A 30 21.26 24.43 0.34
CA GLN A 30 20.41 23.26 0.49
C GLN A 30 19.20 23.40 -0.43
N PHE A 31 19.06 22.45 -1.33
CA PHE A 31 17.91 22.35 -2.22
C PHE A 31 17.05 21.17 -1.80
N ASN A 32 15.74 21.37 -1.86
CA ASN A 32 14.76 20.31 -1.74
C ASN A 32 13.93 20.30 -3.02
N ILE A 33 13.99 19.19 -3.75
CA ILE A 33 13.28 19.00 -5.01
C ILE A 33 12.38 17.79 -4.90
N ASN A 34 11.12 17.93 -5.30
CA ASN A 34 10.27 16.78 -5.53
C ASN A 34 10.52 16.22 -6.93
N ALA A 35 11.14 15.04 -7.03
CA ALA A 35 11.46 14.46 -8.34
C ALA A 35 10.19 14.13 -9.16
N ARG A 36 9.05 13.95 -8.48
CA ARG A 36 7.76 13.68 -9.13
C ARG A 36 7.14 14.90 -9.80
N ASP A 37 7.58 16.11 -9.46
CA ASP A 37 7.08 17.36 -10.07
C ASP A 37 7.49 17.51 -11.54
N TYR A 38 8.48 16.73 -11.99
CA TYR A 38 8.93 16.74 -13.38
C TYR A 38 8.07 15.86 -14.30
N PHE A 39 7.10 15.13 -13.75
CA PHE A 39 6.14 14.36 -14.53
C PHE A 39 4.90 15.22 -14.78
N ILE A 40 4.81 15.75 -16.00
CA ILE A 40 3.71 16.62 -16.43
C ILE A 40 2.79 15.89 -17.43
N PRO A 41 1.52 16.30 -17.54
CA PRO A 41 0.62 15.85 -18.60
C PRO A 41 1.24 16.04 -20.00
N THR A 42 0.94 15.10 -20.89
CA THR A 42 1.33 15.11 -22.31
C THR A 42 0.52 16.11 -23.14
N GLN A 43 -0.68 16.48 -22.69
CA GLN A 43 -1.55 17.44 -23.36
C GLN A 43 -1.58 18.78 -22.61
N ASP A 44 -1.62 19.87 -23.36
CA ASP A 44 -1.75 21.21 -22.77
C ASP A 44 -3.05 21.33 -21.96
N ASN A 45 -2.93 21.88 -20.75
CA ASN A 45 -4.03 22.09 -19.79
C ASN A 45 -4.72 20.81 -19.29
N TRP A 46 -4.19 19.62 -19.57
CA TRP A 46 -4.68 18.41 -18.92
C TRP A 46 -4.17 18.32 -17.49
N LEU A 47 -4.79 17.44 -16.70
CA LEU A 47 -4.47 17.22 -15.30
C LEU A 47 -4.01 15.78 -15.09
N LEU A 48 -3.14 15.56 -14.09
CA LEU A 48 -2.92 14.24 -13.53
C LEU A 48 -3.90 14.05 -12.36
N LEU A 49 -4.64 12.95 -12.40
CA LEU A 49 -5.55 12.50 -11.35
C LEU A 49 -4.99 11.23 -10.75
N THR A 50 -4.72 11.23 -9.45
CA THR A 50 -4.19 10.08 -8.72
C THR A 50 -5.20 9.53 -7.72
N ALA A 51 -5.12 8.23 -7.46
CA ALA A 51 -5.80 7.59 -6.34
C ALA A 51 -4.98 6.40 -5.84
N ASP A 52 -4.84 6.27 -4.52
CA ASP A 52 -4.18 5.17 -3.83
C ASP A 52 -5.16 4.39 -2.95
N TYR A 53 -4.86 3.14 -2.63
CA TYR A 53 -5.60 2.45 -1.58
C TYR A 53 -5.01 2.76 -0.21
N SER A 54 -5.81 3.35 0.68
CA SER A 54 -5.43 3.60 2.06
C SER A 54 -5.20 2.29 2.81
N GLN A 55 -3.93 1.96 3.08
CA GLN A 55 -3.49 0.81 3.89
C GLN A 55 -4.03 -0.55 3.43
N ILE A 56 -4.05 -0.80 2.11
CA ILE A 56 -4.65 -2.02 1.53
C ILE A 56 -4.14 -3.32 2.16
N GLU A 57 -2.85 -3.44 2.45
CA GLU A 57 -2.30 -4.68 3.00
C GLU A 57 -2.72 -4.93 4.45
N LEU A 58 -2.83 -3.87 5.26
CA LEU A 58 -3.34 -3.95 6.64
C LEU A 58 -4.82 -4.34 6.65
N ARG A 59 -5.58 -3.83 5.70
CA ARG A 59 -6.99 -4.15 5.50
C ARG A 59 -7.21 -5.56 4.98
N LEU A 60 -6.34 -6.04 4.09
CA LEU A 60 -6.29 -7.45 3.69
C LEU A 60 -5.91 -8.35 4.87
N MET A 61 -4.99 -7.93 5.74
CA MET A 61 -4.70 -8.65 6.97
C MET A 61 -5.95 -8.77 7.84
N ALA A 62 -6.71 -7.69 8.03
CA ALA A 62 -7.97 -7.73 8.76
C ALA A 62 -8.98 -8.69 8.12
N HIS A 63 -9.12 -8.62 6.79
CA HIS A 63 -10.00 -9.50 6.02
C HIS A 63 -9.67 -10.99 6.17
N PHE A 64 -8.40 -11.37 5.99
CA PHE A 64 -8.00 -12.78 6.07
C PHE A 64 -7.97 -13.31 7.50
N SER A 65 -7.57 -12.47 8.45
CA SER A 65 -7.51 -12.84 9.86
C SER A 65 -8.87 -12.90 10.54
N LYS A 66 -9.85 -12.16 10.01
CA LYS A 66 -11.16 -11.94 10.63
C LYS A 66 -11.05 -11.47 12.08
N ASP A 67 -9.97 -10.75 12.37
CA ASP A 67 -9.72 -10.24 13.71
C ASP A 67 -10.70 -9.09 13.99
N SER A 68 -11.64 -9.32 14.89
CA SER A 68 -12.74 -8.39 15.16
C SER A 68 -12.22 -7.02 15.63
N ALA A 69 -11.14 -7.01 16.40
CA ALA A 69 -10.56 -5.77 16.90
C ALA A 69 -9.89 -4.96 15.79
N LEU A 70 -9.13 -5.63 14.92
CA LEU A 70 -8.52 -4.96 13.78
C LEU A 70 -9.57 -4.48 12.77
N ILE A 71 -10.62 -5.28 12.54
CA ILE A 71 -11.76 -4.91 11.69
C ILE A 71 -12.45 -3.66 12.24
N GLU A 72 -12.73 -3.62 13.53
CA GLU A 72 -13.37 -2.47 14.19
C GLU A 72 -12.54 -1.19 14.00
N LEU A 73 -11.24 -1.25 14.31
CA LEU A 73 -10.31 -0.12 14.15
C LEU A 73 -10.25 0.42 12.71
N LEU A 74 -10.38 -0.45 11.73
CA LEU A 74 -10.25 -0.10 10.31
C LEU A 74 -11.59 0.29 9.65
N SER A 75 -12.71 -0.16 10.20
CA SER A 75 -14.05 0.13 9.66
C SER A 75 -14.48 1.54 10.05
N ASN A 76 -14.19 1.97 11.29
CA ASN A 76 -14.56 3.29 11.79
C ASN A 76 -13.36 3.99 12.45
N PRO A 77 -12.34 4.40 11.66
CA PRO A 77 -11.21 5.11 12.22
C PRO A 77 -11.64 6.51 12.68
N HIS A 78 -11.55 6.78 13.98
CA HIS A 78 -11.73 8.12 14.54
C HIS A 78 -10.41 8.91 14.63
N GLY A 79 -9.30 8.33 14.18
CA GLY A 79 -7.96 8.93 14.20
C GLY A 79 -6.98 8.24 13.23
N ASP A 80 -5.68 8.49 13.42
CA ASP A 80 -4.63 7.78 12.67
C ASP A 80 -4.63 6.29 13.04
N VAL A 81 -4.76 5.42 12.04
CA VAL A 81 -4.86 3.96 12.22
C VAL A 81 -3.69 3.40 13.03
N PHE A 82 -2.46 3.89 12.82
CA PHE A 82 -1.30 3.39 13.55
C PHE A 82 -1.24 3.93 14.97
N THR A 83 -1.72 5.14 15.23
CA THR A 83 -1.96 5.66 16.58
C THR A 83 -2.97 4.79 17.34
N MET A 84 -4.11 4.49 16.72
CA MET A 84 -5.15 3.65 17.35
C MET A 84 -4.66 2.23 17.62
N ILE A 85 -3.94 1.62 16.67
CA ILE A 85 -3.30 0.31 16.87
C ILE A 85 -2.28 0.40 18.01
N ALA A 86 -1.45 1.46 18.03
CA ALA A 86 -0.42 1.66 19.06
C ALA A 86 -1.03 1.72 20.46
N ALA A 87 -2.04 2.56 20.65
CA ALA A 87 -2.79 2.69 21.90
C ALA A 87 -3.30 1.32 22.38
N ARG A 88 -3.88 0.54 21.46
CA ARG A 88 -4.43 -0.78 21.79
C ARG A 88 -3.38 -1.78 22.26
N TRP A 89 -2.29 -1.98 21.51
CA TRP A 89 -1.33 -3.04 21.85
C TRP A 89 -0.38 -2.67 22.99
N THR A 90 -0.18 -1.37 23.23
CA THR A 90 0.63 -0.87 24.36
C THR A 90 -0.20 -0.64 25.63
N GLY A 91 -1.52 -0.52 25.51
CA GLY A 91 -2.42 -0.24 26.64
C GLY A 91 -2.39 1.21 27.13
N ILE A 92 -1.89 2.15 26.31
CA ILE A 92 -1.87 3.59 26.60
C ILE A 92 -3.01 4.31 25.87
N SER A 93 -3.37 5.53 26.30
CA SER A 93 -4.38 6.33 25.61
C SER A 93 -3.87 6.84 24.26
N GLU A 94 -4.76 7.07 23.29
CA GLU A 94 -4.38 7.58 21.96
C GLU A 94 -3.66 8.93 22.02
N GLU A 95 -4.05 9.80 22.97
CA GLU A 95 -3.42 11.11 23.19
C GLU A 95 -1.99 10.99 23.73
N SER A 96 -1.67 9.86 24.35
CA SER A 96 -0.35 9.57 24.90
C SER A 96 0.58 8.90 23.89
N VAL A 97 0.08 8.57 22.68
CA VAL A 97 0.90 7.97 21.62
C VAL A 97 1.75 9.05 20.96
N SER A 98 3.07 8.96 21.14
CA SER A 98 4.01 9.82 20.44
C SER A 98 4.18 9.42 18.97
N SER A 99 4.64 10.35 18.13
CA SER A 99 4.98 10.07 16.73
C SER A 99 5.97 8.92 16.59
N HIS A 100 6.95 8.84 17.49
CA HIS A 100 7.92 7.75 17.55
C HIS A 100 7.26 6.39 17.80
N VAL A 101 6.34 6.30 18.78
CA VAL A 101 5.61 5.06 19.08
C VAL A 101 4.70 4.66 17.92
N ARG A 102 4.07 5.64 17.28
CA ARG A 102 3.25 5.43 16.08
C ARG A 102 4.07 4.86 14.91
N ASP A 103 5.26 5.40 14.66
CA ASP A 103 6.14 4.91 13.60
C ASP A 103 6.76 3.54 13.93
N GLN A 104 7.15 3.28 15.19
CA GLN A 104 7.56 1.94 15.64
C GLN A 104 6.42 0.92 15.48
N THR A 105 5.19 1.30 15.84
CA THR A 105 4.02 0.44 15.68
C THR A 105 3.77 0.12 14.22
N LYS A 106 3.90 1.10 13.34
CA LYS A 106 3.80 0.88 11.90
C LYS A 106 4.83 -0.14 11.40
N ARG A 107 6.11 0.01 11.78
CA ARG A 107 7.17 -0.95 11.44
C ARG A 107 6.88 -2.35 11.99
N LEU A 108 6.41 -2.43 13.23
CA LEU A 108 5.98 -3.69 13.87
C LEU A 108 4.87 -4.39 13.08
N VAL A 109 3.81 -3.67 12.74
CA VAL A 109 2.65 -4.20 12.00
C VAL A 109 3.09 -4.77 10.65
N TYR A 110 3.86 -4.01 9.86
CA TYR A 110 4.33 -4.47 8.57
C TYR A 110 5.39 -5.58 8.69
N GLY A 111 6.24 -5.54 9.71
CA GLY A 111 7.17 -6.62 10.00
C GLY A 111 6.45 -7.94 10.28
N ILE A 112 5.41 -7.91 11.12
CA ILE A 112 4.57 -9.07 11.42
C ILE A 112 3.82 -9.54 10.16
N LEU A 113 3.27 -8.61 9.37
CA LEU A 113 2.57 -8.91 8.12
C LEU A 113 3.47 -9.64 7.11
N TYR A 114 4.75 -9.32 7.07
CA TYR A 114 5.72 -9.99 6.22
C TYR A 114 6.40 -11.20 6.88
N GLY A 115 5.91 -11.62 8.04
CA GLY A 115 6.38 -12.80 8.76
C GLY A 115 7.77 -12.64 9.37
N MET A 116 8.22 -11.41 9.65
CA MET A 116 9.52 -11.18 10.29
C MET A 116 9.59 -11.88 11.65
N GLY A 117 10.76 -12.51 11.90
CA GLY A 117 11.09 -13.04 13.23
C GLY A 117 11.63 -11.93 14.14
N ALA A 118 11.80 -12.26 15.42
CA ALA A 118 12.29 -11.31 16.43
C ALA A 118 13.61 -10.62 16.05
N ASN A 119 14.58 -11.36 15.50
CA ASN A 119 15.89 -10.80 15.12
C ASN A 119 15.77 -9.71 14.03
N SER A 120 15.10 -10.02 12.91
CA SER A 120 14.93 -9.03 11.82
C SER A 120 14.07 -7.84 12.25
N LEU A 121 13.12 -8.07 13.15
CA LEU A 121 12.29 -6.99 13.68
C LEU A 121 13.08 -6.10 14.65
N ALA A 122 13.97 -6.68 15.46
CA ALA A 122 14.83 -5.96 16.39
C ALA A 122 15.72 -4.93 15.65
N GLU A 123 16.27 -5.32 14.49
CA GLU A 123 17.02 -4.42 13.61
C GLU A 123 16.16 -3.26 13.09
N GLN A 124 14.88 -3.49 12.75
CA GLN A 124 13.99 -2.43 12.24
C GLN A 124 13.47 -1.49 13.32
N LEU A 125 13.32 -1.99 14.54
CA LEU A 125 12.83 -1.24 15.68
C LEU A 125 13.95 -0.60 16.50
N ASP A 126 15.21 -0.91 16.18
CA ASP A 126 16.39 -0.49 16.93
C ASP A 126 16.28 -0.89 18.42
N CYS A 127 16.03 -2.18 18.66
CA CYS A 127 15.87 -2.75 20.00
C CYS A 127 16.56 -4.11 20.13
N SER A 128 16.55 -4.69 21.33
CA SER A 128 17.05 -6.06 21.54
C SER A 128 16.12 -7.12 20.93
N PRO A 129 16.64 -8.31 20.56
CA PRO A 129 15.80 -9.44 20.14
C PRO A 129 14.75 -9.85 21.17
N GLU A 130 15.08 -9.76 22.45
CA GLU A 130 14.18 -10.05 23.57
C GLU A 130 13.00 -9.08 23.60
N GLU A 131 13.27 -7.77 23.52
CA GLU A 131 12.24 -6.72 23.43
C GLU A 131 11.38 -6.88 22.17
N ALA A 132 11.97 -7.19 21.03
CA ALA A 132 11.23 -7.44 19.80
C ALA A 132 10.28 -8.64 19.94
N SER A 133 10.74 -9.71 20.59
CA SER A 133 9.92 -10.89 20.89
C SER A 133 8.73 -10.55 21.80
N GLU A 134 8.96 -9.73 22.82
CA GLU A 134 7.89 -9.26 23.71
C GLU A 134 6.88 -8.39 22.96
N LYS A 135 7.34 -7.45 22.13
CA LYS A 135 6.46 -6.61 21.28
C LYS A 135 5.61 -7.46 20.34
N ILE A 136 6.19 -8.47 19.68
CA ILE A 136 5.45 -9.42 18.83
C ILE A 136 4.38 -10.14 19.65
N LYS A 137 4.72 -10.62 20.85
CA LYS A 137 3.80 -11.34 21.73
C LYS A 137 2.63 -10.43 22.16
N ASN A 138 2.90 -9.20 22.55
CA ASN A 138 1.89 -8.23 23.00
C ASN A 138 0.95 -7.85 21.84
N PHE A 139 1.50 -7.61 20.65
CA PHE A 139 0.71 -7.37 19.44
C PHE A 139 -0.22 -8.55 19.13
N ARG A 140 0.33 -9.78 19.09
CA ARG A 140 -0.46 -11.00 18.82
C ARG A 140 -1.53 -11.26 19.87
N SER A 141 -1.29 -10.89 21.12
CA SER A 141 -2.27 -11.02 22.20
C SER A 141 -3.41 -10.00 22.06
N SER A 142 -3.11 -8.83 21.48
CA SER A 142 -4.08 -7.75 21.22
C SER A 142 -4.92 -7.99 19.96
N PHE A 143 -4.39 -8.79 19.03
CA PHE A 143 -5.00 -9.18 17.75
C PHE A 143 -4.91 -10.71 17.55
N PRO A 144 -5.69 -11.50 18.32
CA PRO A 144 -5.61 -12.96 18.31
C PRO A 144 -6.01 -13.60 16.97
N GLY A 145 -6.92 -12.99 16.22
CA GLY A 145 -7.30 -13.46 14.88
C GLY A 145 -6.13 -13.35 13.90
N VAL A 146 -5.34 -12.27 13.99
CA VAL A 146 -4.11 -12.12 13.20
C VAL A 146 -3.11 -13.22 13.55
N ALA A 147 -2.91 -13.50 14.83
CA ALA A 147 -2.00 -14.56 15.27
C ALA A 147 -2.43 -15.95 14.77
N SER A 148 -3.73 -16.27 14.85
CA SER A 148 -4.28 -17.53 14.34
C SER A 148 -4.04 -17.66 12.84
N TRP A 149 -4.40 -16.63 12.07
CA TRP A 149 -4.27 -16.64 10.63
C TRP A 149 -2.83 -16.80 10.14
N LEU A 150 -1.85 -16.14 10.77
CA LEU A 150 -0.43 -16.31 10.43
C LEU A 150 0.00 -17.78 10.56
N ASN A 151 -0.41 -18.45 11.65
CA ASN A 151 -0.10 -19.85 11.89
C ASN A 151 -0.82 -20.77 10.88
N GLU A 152 -2.09 -20.50 10.61
CA GLU A 152 -2.91 -21.24 9.64
C GLU A 152 -2.36 -21.12 8.22
N ALA A 153 -1.95 -19.92 7.79
CA ALA A 153 -1.37 -19.69 6.47
C ALA A 153 -0.10 -20.54 6.27
N VAL A 154 0.77 -20.58 7.28
CA VAL A 154 1.98 -21.42 7.27
C VAL A 154 1.63 -22.90 7.27
N ALA A 155 0.68 -23.34 8.10
CA ALA A 155 0.24 -24.73 8.17
C ALA A 155 -0.41 -25.21 6.86
N TYR A 156 -1.22 -24.35 6.23
CA TYR A 156 -1.81 -24.57 4.92
C TYR A 156 -0.72 -24.76 3.87
N CYS A 157 0.25 -23.84 3.81
CA CYS A 157 1.36 -23.93 2.87
C CYS A 157 2.22 -25.18 3.11
N ARG A 158 2.48 -25.56 4.37
CA ARG A 158 3.18 -26.81 4.71
C ARG A 158 2.43 -28.04 4.24
N THR A 159 1.10 -28.03 4.28
CA THR A 159 0.26 -29.16 3.86
C THR A 159 0.16 -29.24 2.34
N LYS A 160 -0.20 -28.13 1.68
CA LYS A 160 -0.50 -28.07 0.25
C LYS A 160 0.74 -27.87 -0.64
N GLY A 161 1.79 -27.25 -0.12
CA GLY A 161 2.99 -26.85 -0.88
C GLY A 161 2.84 -25.53 -1.65
N TYR A 162 1.74 -24.82 -1.44
CA TYR A 162 1.46 -23.52 -2.06
C TYR A 162 0.57 -22.65 -1.16
N ILE A 163 0.51 -21.35 -1.45
CA ILE A 163 -0.53 -20.42 -0.96
C ILE A 163 -1.39 -19.93 -2.13
N GLU A 164 -2.55 -19.35 -1.82
CA GLU A 164 -3.47 -18.75 -2.78
C GLU A 164 -3.77 -17.30 -2.38
N THR A 165 -3.86 -16.41 -3.37
CA THR A 165 -4.35 -15.04 -3.18
C THR A 165 -5.88 -15.00 -3.18
N LEU A 166 -6.45 -13.82 -2.94
CA LEU A 166 -7.89 -13.55 -2.95
C LEU A 166 -8.59 -14.04 -4.23
N LYS A 167 -7.93 -13.96 -5.38
CA LYS A 167 -8.47 -14.40 -6.68
C LYS A 167 -7.92 -15.75 -7.15
N GLY A 168 -7.34 -16.53 -6.23
CA GLY A 168 -6.95 -17.92 -6.48
C GLY A 168 -5.61 -18.09 -7.20
N ARG A 169 -4.82 -17.02 -7.36
CA ARG A 169 -3.46 -17.13 -7.91
C ARG A 169 -2.57 -17.88 -6.92
N LYS A 170 -1.90 -18.92 -7.40
CA LYS A 170 -1.08 -19.81 -6.57
C LYS A 170 0.38 -19.39 -6.57
N ARG A 171 1.01 -19.40 -5.40
CA ARG A 171 2.47 -19.37 -5.26
C ARG A 171 2.94 -20.68 -4.65
N PHE A 172 3.67 -21.48 -5.44
CA PHE A 172 4.28 -22.72 -4.98
C PHE A 172 5.54 -22.43 -4.19
N LEU A 173 5.67 -23.06 -3.02
CA LEU A 173 6.77 -22.86 -2.07
C LEU A 173 7.33 -24.23 -1.65
N SER A 174 7.92 -24.96 -2.61
CA SER A 174 8.42 -26.34 -2.40
C SER A 174 9.40 -26.46 -1.23
N LYS A 175 10.21 -25.42 -1.00
CA LYS A 175 11.18 -25.32 0.09
C LYS A 175 10.55 -25.34 1.49
N ILE A 176 9.25 -25.08 1.63
CA ILE A 176 8.57 -25.20 2.93
C ILE A 176 8.53 -26.65 3.45
N LYS A 177 8.57 -27.64 2.54
CA LYS A 177 8.62 -29.07 2.85
C LYS A 177 10.05 -29.61 2.77
N LEU A 178 10.71 -29.33 1.65
CA LEU A 178 11.96 -29.98 1.24
C LEU A 178 13.21 -29.20 1.65
N GLY A 179 13.06 -27.96 2.10
CA GLY A 179 14.21 -27.10 2.42
C GLY A 179 14.87 -27.42 3.75
N ASN A 180 16.08 -26.88 3.92
CA ASN A 180 16.76 -26.80 5.20
C ASN A 180 16.05 -25.79 6.15
N SER A 181 16.55 -25.61 7.38
CA SER A 181 15.90 -24.74 8.38
C SER A 181 15.72 -23.29 7.90
N GLU A 182 16.74 -22.74 7.26
CA GLU A 182 16.74 -21.38 6.74
C GLU A 182 15.77 -21.23 5.56
N GLU A 183 15.83 -22.14 4.60
CA GLU A 183 14.93 -22.16 3.44
C GLU A 183 13.47 -22.33 3.87
N LYS A 184 13.20 -23.15 4.88
CA LYS A 184 11.87 -23.30 5.48
C LYS A 184 11.39 -22.02 6.14
N SER A 185 12.27 -21.32 6.86
CA SER A 185 11.97 -20.03 7.48
C SER A 185 11.66 -18.98 6.40
N LYS A 186 12.48 -18.89 5.36
CA LYS A 186 12.24 -18.02 4.18
C LYS A 186 10.92 -18.35 3.50
N ALA A 187 10.60 -19.62 3.28
CA ALA A 187 9.36 -20.04 2.67
C ALA A 187 8.12 -19.70 3.53
N GLN A 188 8.23 -19.77 4.86
CA GLN A 188 7.16 -19.36 5.77
C GLN A 188 6.86 -17.85 5.67
N ARG A 189 7.92 -17.02 5.64
CA ARG A 189 7.78 -15.57 5.42
C ARG A 189 7.12 -15.26 4.08
N GLN A 190 7.59 -15.93 3.02
CA GLN A 190 7.03 -15.79 1.68
C GLN A 190 5.56 -16.24 1.61
N ALA A 191 5.18 -17.29 2.33
CA ALA A 191 3.81 -17.79 2.35
C ALA A 191 2.83 -16.72 2.85
N VAL A 192 3.12 -16.10 4.00
CA VAL A 192 2.27 -15.06 4.58
C VAL A 192 2.26 -13.81 3.70
N ASN A 193 3.44 -13.28 3.37
CA ASN A 193 3.58 -12.06 2.58
C ASN A 193 2.81 -12.17 1.25
N SER A 194 2.90 -13.31 0.58
CA SER A 194 2.29 -13.49 -0.73
C SER A 194 0.76 -13.48 -0.70
N ILE A 195 0.13 -13.80 0.43
CA ILE A 195 -1.33 -13.74 0.55
C ILE A 195 -1.78 -12.28 0.49
N CYS A 196 -1.24 -11.40 1.33
CA CYS A 196 -1.64 -10.00 1.35
C CYS A 196 -1.13 -9.23 0.11
N GLN A 197 0.17 -9.27 -0.17
CA GLN A 197 0.73 -8.54 -1.32
C GLN A 197 0.16 -9.04 -2.65
N GLY A 198 0.01 -10.37 -2.77
CA GLY A 198 -0.58 -10.96 -3.96
C GLY A 198 -2.04 -10.55 -4.13
N SER A 199 -2.82 -10.50 -3.04
CA SER A 199 -4.22 -10.07 -3.11
C SER A 199 -4.37 -8.59 -3.41
N ALA A 200 -3.49 -7.73 -2.88
CA ALA A 200 -3.45 -6.30 -3.25
C ALA A 200 -3.17 -6.13 -4.75
N ALA A 201 -2.21 -6.90 -5.28
CA ALA A 201 -1.91 -6.91 -6.71
C ALA A 201 -3.08 -7.42 -7.57
N ASP A 202 -3.89 -8.36 -7.07
CA ASP A 202 -5.09 -8.81 -7.78
C ASP A 202 -6.17 -7.71 -7.80
N ILE A 203 -6.38 -7.02 -6.67
CA ILE A 203 -7.35 -5.92 -6.52
C ILE A 203 -7.03 -4.77 -7.48
N ILE A 204 -5.79 -4.25 -7.46
CA ILE A 204 -5.41 -3.12 -8.31
C ILE A 204 -5.51 -3.47 -9.80
N LYS A 205 -5.16 -4.71 -10.19
CA LYS A 205 -5.29 -5.16 -11.58
C LYS A 205 -6.74 -5.26 -12.03
N ILE A 206 -7.65 -5.68 -11.15
CA ILE A 206 -9.08 -5.68 -11.46
C ILE A 206 -9.57 -4.23 -11.61
N ALA A 207 -9.17 -3.32 -10.73
CA ALA A 207 -9.49 -1.89 -10.86
C ALA A 207 -8.98 -1.32 -12.19
N MET A 208 -7.75 -1.65 -12.60
CA MET A 208 -7.18 -1.25 -13.90
C MET A 208 -8.00 -1.78 -15.07
N ILE A 209 -8.38 -3.06 -15.08
CA ILE A 209 -9.22 -3.66 -16.14
C ILE A 209 -10.57 -2.94 -16.21
N ASN A 210 -11.17 -2.67 -15.05
CA ASN A 210 -12.45 -1.96 -14.94
C ASN A 210 -12.35 -0.56 -15.55
N ILE A 211 -11.32 0.21 -15.19
CA ILE A 211 -11.07 1.56 -15.71
C ILE A 211 -10.82 1.51 -17.23
N TYR A 212 -9.98 0.57 -17.67
CA TYR A 212 -9.63 0.39 -19.08
C TYR A 212 -10.86 0.10 -19.94
N SER A 213 -11.75 -0.80 -19.50
CA SER A 213 -12.97 -1.16 -20.23
C SER A 213 -13.89 0.04 -20.47
N VAL A 214 -13.93 0.98 -19.53
CA VAL A 214 -14.73 2.21 -19.67
C VAL A 214 -14.03 3.24 -20.56
N ILE A 215 -12.74 3.51 -20.32
CA ILE A 215 -11.99 4.56 -21.04
C ILE A 215 -11.77 4.20 -22.51
N VAL A 216 -11.40 2.95 -22.81
CA VAL A 216 -10.96 2.53 -24.15
C VAL A 216 -12.10 1.89 -24.92
N GLU A 217 -12.74 0.88 -24.34
CA GLU A 217 -13.76 0.08 -25.02
C GLU A 217 -15.12 0.79 -25.01
N GLY A 218 -15.34 1.70 -24.06
CA GLY A 218 -16.63 2.35 -23.86
C GLY A 218 -17.71 1.38 -23.40
N VAL A 219 -17.29 0.26 -22.78
CA VAL A 219 -18.20 -0.78 -22.30
C VAL A 219 -18.74 -0.34 -20.94
N GLU A 220 -20.06 -0.18 -20.88
CA GLU A 220 -20.77 0.02 -19.62
C GLU A 220 -20.95 -1.31 -18.88
N ARG A 221 -20.88 -1.29 -17.54
CA ARG A 221 -21.11 -2.50 -16.76
C ARG A 221 -22.57 -2.96 -16.85
N PRO A 222 -22.85 -4.28 -16.92
CA PRO A 222 -24.22 -4.79 -17.06
C PRO A 222 -25.12 -4.63 -15.82
N ASP A 223 -24.59 -4.21 -14.66
CA ASP A 223 -25.24 -4.39 -13.35
C ASP A 223 -25.81 -3.10 -12.71
N SER A 224 -25.67 -1.94 -13.34
CA SER A 224 -26.15 -0.67 -12.77
C SER A 224 -27.51 -0.25 -13.34
N SER A 225 -28.59 -0.83 -12.82
CA SER A 225 -29.99 -0.51 -13.16
C SER A 225 -30.49 0.87 -12.68
N SER A 226 -29.59 1.81 -12.42
CA SER A 226 -29.92 3.18 -12.00
C SER A 226 -28.78 4.15 -12.34
N HIS A 227 -28.73 4.59 -13.61
CA HIS A 227 -28.04 5.79 -14.15
C HIS A 227 -26.62 6.10 -13.61
N PRO A 228 -25.55 5.83 -14.40
CA PRO A 228 -24.91 6.90 -15.19
C PRO A 228 -24.34 6.43 -16.54
N ALA A 229 -25.00 5.48 -17.21
CA ALA A 229 -24.66 4.95 -18.53
C ALA A 229 -24.12 6.01 -19.51
N THR A 230 -24.94 7.01 -19.82
CA THR A 230 -24.64 8.00 -20.87
C THR A 230 -23.50 8.98 -20.54
N LYS A 231 -23.04 9.05 -19.28
CA LYS A 231 -22.03 10.05 -18.86
C LYS A 231 -20.59 9.60 -19.06
N LEU A 232 -20.29 8.30 -19.05
CA LEU A 232 -18.90 7.82 -19.05
C LEU A 232 -18.27 7.75 -20.45
N HIS A 233 -19.08 7.71 -21.51
CA HIS A 233 -18.58 7.79 -22.90
C HIS A 233 -17.78 9.07 -23.19
N ILE A 234 -18.05 10.17 -22.46
CA ILE A 234 -17.31 11.44 -22.61
C ILE A 234 -15.83 11.30 -22.26
N LEU A 235 -15.45 10.26 -21.49
CA LEU A 235 -14.07 10.00 -21.10
C LEU A 235 -13.22 9.48 -22.27
N LYS A 236 -13.84 8.89 -23.30
CA LYS A 236 -13.10 8.32 -24.42
C LYS A 236 -12.35 9.41 -25.18
N GLY A 237 -11.02 9.30 -25.23
CA GLY A 237 -10.15 10.30 -25.84
C GLY A 237 -9.90 11.55 -24.98
N ARG A 238 -10.53 11.65 -23.79
CA ARG A 238 -10.38 12.74 -22.82
C ARG A 238 -9.84 12.28 -21.46
N CYS A 239 -9.58 10.98 -21.31
CA CYS A 239 -8.99 10.38 -20.13
C CYS A 239 -8.12 9.20 -20.56
N ARG A 240 -6.99 8.97 -19.87
CA ARG A 240 -6.04 7.88 -20.14
C ARG A 240 -5.42 7.38 -18.85
N THR A 241 -5.23 6.08 -18.73
CA THR A 241 -4.39 5.51 -17.66
C THR A 241 -2.92 5.63 -18.07
N LEU A 242 -2.10 6.30 -17.25
CA LEU A 242 -0.68 6.51 -17.53
C LEU A 242 0.21 5.53 -16.78
N LEU A 243 0.03 5.43 -15.47
CA LEU A 243 0.95 4.73 -14.60
C LEU A 243 0.21 4.02 -13.48
N GLN A 244 0.79 2.90 -13.04
CA GLN A 244 0.45 2.23 -11.80
C GLN A 244 1.72 2.12 -10.96
N VAL A 245 1.69 2.68 -9.75
CA VAL A 245 2.78 2.63 -8.78
C VAL A 245 2.27 1.93 -7.53
N HIS A 246 2.64 0.66 -7.33
CA HIS A 246 2.16 -0.16 -6.22
C HIS A 246 0.62 -0.23 -6.12
N ASP A 247 0.00 0.50 -5.20
CA ASP A 247 -1.44 0.58 -5.00
C ASP A 247 -2.05 1.89 -5.50
N GLU A 248 -1.25 2.73 -6.15
CA GLU A 248 -1.63 4.01 -6.76
C GLU A 248 -1.85 3.88 -8.27
N LEU A 249 -2.92 4.52 -8.77
CA LEU A 249 -3.19 4.71 -10.19
C LEU A 249 -3.09 6.19 -10.56
N VAL A 250 -2.44 6.46 -11.69
CA VAL A 250 -2.29 7.80 -12.26
C VAL A 250 -3.02 7.86 -13.59
N LEU A 251 -4.01 8.74 -13.68
CA LEU A 251 -4.73 9.04 -14.91
C LEU A 251 -4.33 10.43 -15.43
N GLU A 252 -4.29 10.57 -16.75
CA GLU A 252 -4.28 11.86 -17.44
C GLU A 252 -5.72 12.22 -17.84
N VAL A 253 -6.17 13.43 -17.58
CA VAL A 253 -7.58 13.81 -17.78
C VAL A 253 -7.73 15.24 -18.29
N ASP A 254 -8.61 15.43 -19.28
CA ASP A 254 -9.14 16.74 -19.68
C ASP A 254 -9.94 17.34 -18.49
N PRO A 255 -9.67 18.58 -18.07
CA PRO A 255 -10.39 19.22 -16.95
C PRO A 255 -11.91 19.19 -17.08
N VAL A 256 -12.44 19.16 -18.32
CA VAL A 256 -13.88 19.12 -18.58
C VAL A 256 -14.54 17.85 -18.01
N VAL A 257 -13.81 16.73 -17.93
CA VAL A 257 -14.35 15.41 -17.53
C VAL A 257 -13.77 14.89 -16.22
N ILE A 258 -13.13 15.76 -15.44
CA ILE A 258 -12.43 15.37 -14.20
C ILE A 258 -13.36 14.71 -13.17
N LYS A 259 -14.62 15.13 -13.09
CA LYS A 259 -15.59 14.58 -12.14
C LYS A 259 -16.00 13.15 -12.52
N GLU A 260 -16.23 12.92 -13.82
CA GLU A 260 -16.54 11.62 -14.37
C GLU A 260 -15.34 10.66 -14.23
N ALA A 261 -14.12 11.15 -14.47
CA ALA A 261 -12.90 10.37 -14.30
C ALA A 261 -12.65 10.00 -12.83
N ALA A 262 -12.84 10.93 -11.90
CA ALA A 262 -12.74 10.68 -10.47
C ALA A 262 -13.78 9.66 -10.00
N LEU A 263 -15.04 9.78 -10.45
CA LEU A 263 -16.08 8.82 -10.14
C LEU A 263 -15.77 7.42 -10.70
N LEU A 264 -15.24 7.33 -11.93
CA LEU A 264 -14.82 6.07 -12.52
C LEU A 264 -13.70 5.42 -11.70
N LEU A 265 -12.67 6.21 -11.36
CA LEU A 265 -11.53 5.77 -10.57
C LEU A 265 -12.00 5.25 -9.20
N GLN A 266 -12.84 6.03 -8.52
CA GLN A 266 -13.45 5.67 -7.25
C GLN A 266 -14.22 4.35 -7.33
N THR A 267 -15.23 4.32 -8.20
CA THR A 267 -16.15 3.18 -8.30
C THR A 267 -15.40 1.92 -8.74
N SER A 268 -14.42 2.05 -9.62
CA SER A 268 -13.63 0.90 -10.11
C SER A 268 -12.71 0.34 -9.05
N MET A 269 -12.13 1.19 -8.20
CA MET A 269 -11.23 0.77 -7.13
C MET A 269 -12.00 0.25 -5.92
N GLU A 270 -13.08 0.91 -5.48
CA GLU A 270 -13.91 0.44 -4.35
C GLU A 270 -14.61 -0.89 -4.68
N ASN A 271 -15.09 -1.06 -5.91
CA ASN A 271 -15.82 -2.26 -6.33
C ASN A 271 -14.93 -3.30 -7.04
N ALA A 272 -13.61 -3.19 -6.93
CA ALA A 272 -12.71 -4.15 -7.55
C ALA A 272 -12.94 -5.58 -7.03
N VAL A 273 -13.25 -5.72 -5.73
CA VAL A 273 -13.62 -7.00 -5.12
C VAL A 273 -14.62 -6.79 -4.00
N SER A 274 -15.69 -7.59 -3.96
CA SER A 274 -16.54 -7.73 -2.78
C SER A 274 -15.81 -8.57 -1.73
N LEU A 275 -15.30 -7.94 -0.67
CA LEU A 275 -14.78 -8.66 0.49
C LEU A 275 -15.94 -9.04 1.42
N ARG A 276 -15.87 -10.23 2.04
CA ARG A 276 -16.95 -10.79 2.88
C ARG A 276 -17.45 -9.86 3.98
N ASP A 277 -16.59 -9.00 4.50
CA ASP A 277 -16.95 -7.93 5.43
C ASP A 277 -16.87 -6.60 4.69
N ASN A 278 -17.95 -6.29 3.98
CA ASN A 278 -18.14 -4.99 3.37
C ASN A 278 -18.06 -3.87 4.42
N SER A 279 -18.23 -4.09 5.73
CA SER A 279 -18.05 -3.06 6.76
C SER A 279 -16.63 -2.51 6.86
N VAL A 280 -15.63 -3.33 6.48
CA VAL A 280 -14.26 -2.84 6.37
C VAL A 280 -14.24 -1.88 5.17
N LEU A 281 -14.68 -2.31 3.99
CA LEU A 281 -14.59 -1.55 2.73
C LEU A 281 -15.62 -0.41 2.51
N GLU A 282 -16.79 -0.48 3.13
CA GLU A 282 -17.92 0.41 2.90
C GLU A 282 -17.85 1.57 3.88
N GLN A 283 -17.26 2.68 3.42
CA GLN A 283 -17.75 3.96 3.92
C GLN A 283 -18.88 4.44 2.99
N LYS A 284 -20.10 4.50 3.52
CA LYS A 284 -21.16 5.29 2.87
C LYS A 284 -20.85 6.77 3.07
N MET A 285 -20.96 7.52 1.97
CA MET A 285 -20.69 8.95 1.90
C MET A 285 -21.72 9.77 2.69
N GLU A 286 -21.29 10.40 3.76
CA GLU A 286 -21.77 11.72 4.21
C GLU A 286 -20.51 12.56 4.42
N ASP A 287 -20.16 13.47 3.51
CA ASP A 287 -19.22 14.58 3.80
C ASP A 287 -17.70 14.36 3.55
N GLY A 288 -17.29 13.38 2.74
CA GLY A 288 -15.96 13.38 2.09
C GLY A 288 -14.75 13.16 3.00
N LYS A 289 -14.93 12.54 4.18
CA LYS A 289 -13.87 12.33 5.19
C LYS A 289 -13.42 10.88 5.44
N GLY A 290 -13.85 9.87 4.68
CA GLY A 290 -13.30 8.50 4.88
C GLY A 290 -13.47 7.51 3.73
N SER A 291 -13.34 7.99 2.49
CA SER A 291 -13.10 7.11 1.36
C SER A 291 -11.80 6.31 1.59
N TRP A 292 -11.79 5.05 1.15
CA TRP A 292 -10.59 4.21 1.09
C TRP A 292 -9.53 4.75 0.14
N LEU A 293 -9.92 5.71 -0.68
CA LEU A 293 -9.12 6.35 -1.69
C LEU A 293 -8.87 7.79 -1.27
N LYS A 294 -7.62 8.21 -1.34
CA LYS A 294 -7.29 9.63 -1.30
C LYS A 294 -7.30 10.15 -2.73
N PHE A 295 -8.12 11.17 -2.95
CA PHE A 295 -8.17 11.89 -4.21
C PHE A 295 -7.44 13.21 -4.05
N GLU A 296 -6.47 13.45 -4.93
CA GLU A 296 -5.82 14.75 -5.02
C GLU A 296 -6.03 15.31 -6.42
N LYS A 297 -6.57 16.53 -6.48
CA LYS A 297 -6.59 17.34 -7.69
C LYS A 297 -5.34 18.19 -7.68
N LEU A 298 -4.43 17.96 -8.61
CA LEU A 298 -3.30 18.85 -8.83
C LEU A 298 -3.81 20.09 -9.60
N GLU A 299 -4.11 21.19 -8.89
CA GLU A 299 -4.42 22.49 -9.52
C GLU A 299 -3.14 23.33 -9.65
N GLY A 300 -2.94 23.93 -10.83
CA GLY A 300 -1.68 24.56 -11.22
C GLY A 300 -0.76 23.53 -11.90
N ASN A 301 0.25 24.00 -12.65
CA ASN A 301 1.26 23.14 -13.27
C ASN A 301 2.14 22.49 -12.19
N VAL A 302 1.54 21.54 -11.46
CA VAL A 302 2.00 20.88 -10.23
C VAL A 302 1.71 21.65 -8.94
N LEU A 303 0.89 21.03 -8.08
CA LEU A 303 0.81 21.38 -6.67
C LEU A 303 0.49 20.12 -5.84
N TRP A 304 1.53 19.48 -5.33
CA TRP A 304 1.42 18.50 -4.24
C TRP A 304 1.20 19.26 -2.93
N VAL A 305 0.04 19.08 -2.29
CA VAL A 305 -0.13 19.55 -0.90
C VAL A 305 0.47 18.48 0.01
N PRO A 306 1.37 18.83 0.95
CA PRO A 306 2.07 17.83 1.74
C PRO A 306 1.09 17.21 2.72
N PHE A 307 0.66 15.97 2.48
CA PHE A 307 0.01 15.20 3.54
C PHE A 307 1.03 14.29 4.23
N GLN A 308 1.05 14.39 5.56
CA GLN A 308 1.74 13.49 6.49
C GLN A 308 1.22 12.06 6.35
N CYS A 309 1.63 11.38 5.29
CA CYS A 309 1.70 9.95 5.23
C CYS A 309 3.09 9.62 4.70
N VAL A 310 4.07 9.52 5.61
CA VAL A 310 5.32 8.83 5.32
C VAL A 310 4.97 7.36 5.12
N CYS A 311 4.40 7.02 3.98
CA CYS A 311 4.05 5.69 3.47
C CYS A 311 4.14 5.85 1.95
N THR A 312 5.31 5.68 1.35
CA THR A 312 5.51 4.49 0.51
C THR A 312 6.97 3.98 0.46
N TRP A 313 7.89 4.52 1.29
CA TRP A 313 9.33 4.29 1.05
C TRP A 313 10.13 3.57 2.13
N GLN A 314 9.63 3.42 3.37
CA GLN A 314 10.27 2.51 4.35
C GLN A 314 10.04 1.03 3.99
N THR A 315 8.99 0.71 3.23
CA THR A 315 8.83 -0.60 2.60
C THR A 315 9.90 -0.85 1.56
N ALA A 316 10.36 0.16 0.81
CA ALA A 316 11.44 0.02 -0.16
C ALA A 316 12.83 -0.20 0.48
N THR A 317 13.10 0.29 1.70
CA THR A 317 14.35 -0.08 2.41
C THR A 317 14.34 -1.55 2.82
N ALA A 318 13.19 -2.06 3.29
CA ALA A 318 13.01 -3.50 3.54
C ALA A 318 12.99 -4.31 2.22
N PHE A 319 12.46 -3.75 1.13
CA PHE A 319 12.39 -4.37 -0.19
C PHE A 319 13.77 -4.40 -0.89
N SER A 320 14.60 -3.37 -0.71
CA SER A 320 15.99 -3.30 -1.18
C SER A 320 16.87 -4.30 -0.43
N PHE A 321 16.65 -4.47 0.88
CA PHE A 321 17.30 -5.54 1.65
C PHE A 321 16.86 -6.93 1.17
N MET A 322 15.57 -7.14 0.90
CA MET A 322 15.02 -8.41 0.40
C MET A 322 15.45 -8.72 -1.04
N LEU A 323 15.51 -7.72 -1.93
CA LEU A 323 16.03 -7.85 -3.30
C LEU A 323 17.53 -8.10 -3.31
N SER A 324 18.32 -7.45 -2.44
CA SER A 324 19.76 -7.74 -2.34
C SER A 324 20.03 -9.17 -1.86
N SER A 325 19.17 -9.72 -0.98
CA SER A 325 19.22 -11.12 -0.54
C SER A 325 18.64 -12.12 -1.57
N LEU A 326 17.87 -11.66 -2.54
CA LEU A 326 17.37 -12.49 -3.65
C LEU A 326 18.31 -12.46 -4.87
N TYR A 327 19.07 -11.37 -5.07
CA TYR A 327 19.95 -11.20 -6.22
C TYR A 327 21.40 -11.66 -5.97
N LYS A 328 21.87 -11.73 -4.72
CA LYS A 328 23.23 -12.22 -4.41
C LYS A 328 23.44 -13.72 -4.59
N ASP A 329 22.37 -14.51 -4.69
CA ASP A 329 22.46 -15.98 -4.78
C ASP A 329 21.99 -16.53 -6.14
N THR A 330 21.90 -15.68 -7.18
CA THR A 330 21.51 -16.12 -8.55
C THR A 330 22.55 -15.75 -9.62
N ILE A 331 23.84 -15.73 -9.26
CA ILE A 331 24.97 -15.85 -10.20
C ILE A 331 25.93 -16.91 -9.68
#